data_AF-A0A957TZU5-F1
#
_entry.id   AF-A0A957TZU5-F1
#
_cell.length_a   1.000
_cell.length_b   1.000
_cell.length_c   1.000
_cell.angle_alpha   90.00
_cell.angle_beta   90.00
_cell.angle_gamma   90.00
#
_symmetry.space_group_name_H-M   'P 1'
#
loop_
_entity.id
_entity.type
_entity.pdbx_description
1 polymer ?
#
loop_
_entity_poly.entity_id
_entity_poly.type
_entity_poly.pdbx_seq_one_letter_code
_entity_poly.pdbx_strand_id
1 'polypeptide(L)'
;LFGEQAVLCGGVSELVKAGFQTLVDAGYQPEIAYFECLHELKLIVDLMYQGGLNYMRYSVSDTAEWGDYKSGPRVITDETRVAMKQILSDIQTGAFAEEWMDEYHGGGKTYYARRDTEQNLQLEQVGKQLRKMMSFLDAKEV
;
A
#
# COMPACT_ATOMS: atom_id res chain seq x y z
N LEU A 1 0.96 -1.04 -16.08
CA LEU A 1 0.53 -2.42 -15.70
C LEU A 1 1.36 -3.03 -14.57
N PHE A 2 2.59 -3.53 -14.81
CA PHE A 2 3.35 -4.22 -13.75
C PHE A 2 3.55 -3.34 -12.50
N GLY A 3 4.04 -2.11 -12.69
CA GLY A 3 4.28 -1.18 -11.59
C GLY A 3 3.05 -0.92 -10.74
N GLU A 4 1.89 -0.66 -11.35
CA GLU A 4 0.62 -0.43 -10.63
C GLU A 4 0.17 -1.67 -9.85
N GLN A 5 0.23 -2.86 -10.46
CA GLN A 5 -0.21 -4.09 -9.80
C GLN A 5 0.73 -4.52 -8.67
N ALA A 6 2.05 -4.51 -8.91
CA ALA A 6 3.03 -5.09 -8.00
C ALA A 6 3.59 -4.12 -6.96
N VAL A 7 3.56 -2.80 -7.21
CA VAL A 7 4.26 -1.81 -6.36
C VAL A 7 3.38 -0.61 -6.04
N LEU A 8 3.03 0.20 -7.04
CA LEU A 8 2.52 1.57 -6.89
C LEU A 8 1.06 1.64 -6.43
N CYS A 9 0.27 0.59 -6.66
CA CYS A 9 -1.11 0.50 -6.20
C CYS A 9 -1.33 -0.77 -5.39
N GLY A 10 -1.28 -1.95 -6.03
CA GLY A 10 -1.57 -3.23 -5.36
C GLY A 10 -0.60 -3.52 -4.22
N GLY A 11 0.71 -3.51 -4.50
CA GLY A 11 1.75 -3.79 -3.49
C GLY A 11 1.70 -2.85 -2.27
N VAL A 12 1.72 -1.54 -2.51
CA VAL A 12 1.73 -0.56 -1.41
C VAL A 12 0.42 -0.56 -0.62
N SER A 13 -0.75 -0.65 -1.28
CA SER A 13 -2.03 -0.64 -0.57
C SER A 13 -2.23 -1.88 0.29
N GLU A 14 -1.85 -3.07 -0.20
CA GLU A 14 -1.89 -4.30 0.60
C GLU A 14 -0.90 -4.27 1.77
N LEU A 15 0.31 -3.72 1.58
CA LEU A 15 1.28 -3.57 2.66
C LEU A 15 0.76 -2.64 3.78
N VAL A 16 0.16 -1.51 3.41
CA VAL A 16 -0.47 -0.57 4.36
C VAL A 16 -1.60 -1.26 5.11
N LYS A 17 -2.52 -1.95 4.41
CA LYS A 17 -3.64 -2.66 5.03
C LYS A 17 -3.17 -3.75 6.00
N ALA A 18 -2.16 -4.54 5.61
CA ALA A 18 -1.59 -5.58 6.45
C ALA A 18 -0.95 -5.00 7.72
N GLY A 19 -0.17 -3.92 7.59
CA GLY A 19 0.42 -3.23 8.74
C GLY A 19 -0.62 -2.66 9.69
N PHE A 20 -1.60 -1.93 9.15
CA PHE A 20 -2.70 -1.36 9.92
C PHE A 20 -3.47 -2.43 10.68
N GLN A 21 -3.91 -3.50 9.99
CA GLN A 21 -4.69 -4.57 10.60
C GLN A 21 -3.89 -5.30 11.68
N THR A 22 -2.60 -5.54 11.46
CA THR A 22 -1.72 -6.17 12.46
C THR A 22 -1.69 -5.38 13.77
N LEU A 23 -1.62 -4.04 13.70
CA LEU A 23 -1.62 -3.20 14.89
C LEU A 23 -3.01 -3.16 15.54
N VAL A 24 -4.07 -2.99 14.77
CA VAL A 24 -5.44 -2.96 15.32
C VAL A 24 -5.81 -4.28 16.00
N ASP A 25 -5.48 -5.42 15.38
CA ASP A 25 -5.73 -6.76 15.95
C ASP A 25 -4.94 -7.00 17.24
N ALA A 26 -3.77 -6.37 17.37
CA ALA A 26 -2.97 -6.39 18.59
C ALA A 26 -3.49 -5.42 19.68
N GLY A 27 -4.57 -4.69 19.42
CA GLY A 27 -5.24 -3.80 20.39
C GLY A 27 -4.71 -2.36 20.39
N TYR A 28 -3.90 -1.96 19.40
CA TYR A 28 -3.50 -0.56 19.24
C TYR A 28 -4.67 0.29 18.73
N GLN A 29 -4.67 1.57 19.08
CA GLN A 29 -5.68 2.51 18.60
C GLN A 29 -5.60 2.66 17.08
N PRO A 30 -6.74 2.59 16.35
CA PRO A 30 -6.75 2.73 14.90
C PRO A 30 -6.10 4.03 14.39
N GLU A 31 -6.21 5.12 15.14
CA GLU A 31 -5.61 6.40 14.79
C GLU A 31 -4.08 6.32 14.76
N ILE A 32 -3.48 5.66 15.77
CA ILE A 32 -2.03 5.43 15.82
C ILE A 32 -1.60 4.50 14.70
N ALA A 33 -2.34 3.40 14.48
CA ALA A 33 -2.04 2.49 13.37
C ALA A 33 -2.12 3.19 12.01
N TYR A 34 -3.06 4.12 11.80
CA TYR A 34 -3.14 4.92 10.59
C TYR A 34 -1.92 5.84 10.41
N PHE A 35 -1.47 6.51 11.48
CA PHE A 35 -0.29 7.37 11.41
C PHE A 35 0.95 6.58 11.00
N GLU A 36 1.21 5.49 11.71
CA GLU A 36 2.39 4.63 11.52
C GLU A 36 2.39 3.93 10.16
N CYS A 37 1.25 3.39 9.72
CA CYS A 37 1.20 2.51 8.55
C CYS A 37 0.84 3.23 7.24
N LEU A 38 0.22 4.42 7.27
CA LEU A 38 -0.15 5.15 6.05
C LEU A 38 0.34 6.60 6.03
N HIS A 39 0.12 7.38 7.09
CA HIS A 39 0.46 8.81 7.07
C HIS A 39 1.97 9.04 6.88
N GLU A 40 2.80 8.35 7.65
CA GLU A 40 4.26 8.50 7.59
C GLU A 40 4.89 7.98 6.30
N LEU A 41 4.20 7.09 5.58
CA LEU A 41 4.70 6.57 4.32
C LEU A 41 4.99 7.68 3.31
N LYS A 42 4.23 8.78 3.34
CA LYS A 42 4.50 9.94 2.49
C LYS A 42 5.90 10.51 2.71
N LEU A 43 6.32 10.68 3.97
CA LEU A 43 7.64 11.22 4.29
C LEU A 43 8.75 10.30 3.77
N ILE A 44 8.62 8.98 4.00
CA ILE A 44 9.61 8.00 3.54
C ILE A 44 9.73 8.03 2.01
N VAL A 45 8.60 8.04 1.29
CA VAL A 45 8.58 8.10 -0.17
C VAL A 45 9.11 9.44 -0.69
N ASP A 46 8.79 10.56 -0.03
CA ASP A 46 9.33 11.89 -0.40
C ASP A 46 10.86 11.91 -0.27
N LEU A 47 11.44 11.33 0.80
CA LEU A 47 12.89 11.20 0.95
C LEU A 47 13.51 10.31 -0.13
N MET A 48 12.88 9.17 -0.43
CA MET A 48 13.31 8.29 -1.53
C MET A 48 13.28 9.02 -2.88
N TYR A 49 12.27 9.85 -3.11
CA TYR A 49 12.15 10.64 -4.33
C TYR A 49 13.25 11.70 -4.42
N GLN A 50 13.56 12.37 -3.30
CA GLN A 50 14.57 13.43 -3.25
C GLN A 50 16.01 12.92 -3.46
N GLY A 51 16.36 11.75 -2.93
CA GLY A 51 17.76 11.30 -2.95
C GLY A 51 17.97 9.78 -2.97
N GLY A 52 16.95 9.01 -3.34
CA GLY A 52 16.99 7.55 -3.38
C GLY A 52 16.98 6.90 -2.00
N LEU A 53 17.11 5.56 -1.99
CA LEU A 53 17.10 4.77 -0.75
C LEU A 53 18.20 5.18 0.23
N ASN A 54 19.36 5.60 -0.29
CA ASN A 54 20.48 6.02 0.55
C ASN A 54 20.15 7.31 1.32
N TYR A 55 19.51 8.30 0.66
CA TYR A 55 19.13 9.53 1.34
C TYR A 55 18.02 9.30 2.37
N MET A 56 17.05 8.43 2.06
CA MET A 56 16.04 8.01 3.03
C MET A 56 16.70 7.38 4.27
N ARG A 57 17.62 6.44 4.09
CA ARG A 57 18.31 5.75 5.20
C ARG A 57 19.21 6.69 6.02
N TYR A 58 19.91 7.59 5.35
CA TYR A 58 20.67 8.65 6.01
C TYR A 58 19.78 9.59 6.85
N SER A 59 18.53 9.78 6.46
CA SER A 59 17.61 10.74 7.08
C SER A 59 16.78 10.16 8.23
N VAL A 60 16.64 8.84 8.31
CA VAL A 60 15.98 8.15 9.42
C VAL A 60 16.99 7.84 10.54
N SER A 61 16.50 7.46 11.72
CA SER A 61 17.39 7.03 12.82
C SER A 61 18.08 5.71 12.53
N ASP A 62 19.25 5.48 13.14
CA ASP A 62 19.99 4.21 13.07
C ASP A 62 19.11 3.00 13.48
N THR A 63 18.18 3.21 14.44
CA THR A 63 17.23 2.17 14.85
C THR A 63 16.26 1.78 13.73
N ALA A 64 15.78 2.77 12.97
CA ALA A 64 14.87 2.54 11.84
C ALA A 64 15.61 1.90 10.66
N GLU A 65 16.84 2.37 10.35
CA GLU A 65 17.67 1.77 9.31
C GLU A 65 18.03 0.31 9.63
N TRP A 66 18.42 0.02 10.88
CA TRP A 66 18.66 -1.36 11.33
C TRP A 66 17.41 -2.22 11.25
N GLY A 67 16.25 -1.64 11.61
CA GLY A 67 14.94 -2.26 11.48
C GLY A 67 14.59 -2.64 10.04
N ASP A 68 14.82 -1.72 9.08
CA ASP A 68 14.65 -1.93 7.63
C ASP A 68 15.48 -3.15 7.18
N TYR A 69 16.79 -3.14 7.41
CA TYR A 69 17.67 -4.24 6.98
C TYR A 69 17.27 -5.61 7.54
N LYS A 70 16.85 -5.66 8.81
CA LYS A 70 16.53 -6.92 9.48
C LYS A 70 15.13 -7.42 9.14
N SER A 71 14.16 -6.52 9.00
CA SER A 71 12.74 -6.88 8.93
C SER A 71 12.17 -6.79 7.51
N GLY A 72 12.71 -5.92 6.65
CA GLY A 72 12.28 -5.79 5.26
C GLY A 72 12.24 -7.13 4.50
N PRO A 73 13.33 -7.92 4.49
CA PRO A 73 13.34 -9.25 3.84
C PRO A 73 12.42 -10.30 4.49
N ARG A 74 11.96 -10.07 5.72
CA ARG A 74 10.98 -10.96 6.40
C ARG A 74 9.55 -10.67 5.95
N VAL A 75 9.28 -9.44 5.49
CA VAL A 75 7.99 -9.03 4.94
C VAL A 75 7.96 -9.23 3.42
N ILE A 76 9.04 -8.85 2.73
CA ILE A 76 9.23 -9.04 1.28
C ILE A 76 10.11 -10.27 1.07
N THR A 77 9.47 -11.43 0.94
CA THR A 77 10.13 -12.74 0.87
C THR A 77 10.40 -13.18 -0.57
N ASP A 78 11.00 -14.36 -0.74
CA ASP A 78 11.17 -14.97 -2.06
C ASP A 78 9.83 -15.31 -2.71
N GLU A 79 8.81 -15.68 -1.93
CA GLU A 79 7.44 -15.88 -2.40
C GLU A 79 6.86 -14.59 -2.97
N THR A 80 7.11 -13.43 -2.35
CA THR A 80 6.73 -12.12 -2.90
C THR A 80 7.37 -11.90 -4.27
N ARG A 81 8.65 -12.25 -4.43
CA ARG A 81 9.36 -12.12 -5.71
C ARG A 81 8.84 -13.10 -6.76
N VAL A 82 8.41 -14.30 -6.36
CA VAL A 82 7.74 -15.26 -7.26
C VAL A 82 6.41 -14.70 -7.74
N ALA A 83 5.60 -14.14 -6.84
CA ALA A 83 4.34 -13.50 -7.20
C ALA A 83 4.56 -12.34 -8.20
N MET A 84 5.56 -11.49 -7.97
CA MET A 84 5.93 -10.43 -8.91
C MET A 84 6.30 -10.98 -10.29
N LYS A 85 7.07 -12.07 -10.37
CA LYS A 85 7.41 -12.70 -11.66
C LYS A 85 6.16 -13.25 -12.36
N GLN A 86 5.22 -13.84 -11.62
CA GLN A 86 3.97 -14.34 -12.18
C GLN A 86 3.12 -13.18 -12.72
N ILE A 87 2.95 -12.10 -11.96
CA ILE A 87 2.24 -10.88 -12.41
C ILE A 87 2.85 -10.35 -13.71
N LEU A 88 4.18 -10.28 -13.80
CA LEU A 88 4.86 -9.86 -15.02
C LEU A 88 4.58 -10.81 -16.18
N SER A 89 4.58 -12.13 -15.93
CA SER A 89 4.24 -13.15 -16.93
C SER A 89 2.82 -12.97 -17.44
N ASP A 90 1.83 -12.82 -16.56
CA ASP A 90 0.41 -12.67 -16.92
C ASP A 90 0.16 -11.40 -17.74
N ILE A 91 0.94 -10.34 -17.49
CA ILE A 91 0.92 -9.13 -18.31
C ILE A 91 1.54 -9.38 -19.69
N GLN A 92 2.70 -10.05 -19.76
CA GLN A 92 3.42 -10.29 -21.00
C GLN A 92 2.70 -11.28 -21.93
N THR A 93 1.97 -12.24 -21.37
CA THR A 93 1.16 -13.21 -22.14
C THR A 93 -0.19 -12.63 -22.59
N GLY A 94 -0.61 -11.49 -22.03
CA GLY A 94 -1.91 -10.88 -22.30
C GLY A 94 -3.05 -11.41 -21.44
N ALA A 95 -2.79 -12.38 -20.56
CA ALA A 95 -3.81 -12.99 -19.69
C ALA A 95 -4.53 -11.95 -18.82
N PHE A 96 -3.79 -11.00 -18.24
CA PHE A 96 -4.40 -9.91 -17.47
C PHE A 96 -5.33 -9.03 -18.31
N ALA A 97 -4.95 -8.74 -19.56
CA ALA A 97 -5.74 -7.88 -20.43
C ALA A 97 -7.04 -8.57 -20.87
N GLU A 98 -6.99 -9.87 -21.14
CA GLU A 98 -8.16 -10.70 -21.44
C GLU A 98 -9.12 -10.73 -20.25
N GLU A 99 -8.61 -11.06 -19.06
CA GLU A 99 -9.41 -11.07 -17.81
C GLU A 99 -10.08 -9.71 -17.54
N TRP A 100 -9.34 -8.62 -17.68
CA TRP A 100 -9.90 -7.28 -17.46
C TRP A 100 -10.99 -6.92 -18.48
N MET A 101 -10.80 -7.27 -19.75
CA MET A 101 -11.81 -7.01 -20.79
C MET A 101 -13.07 -7.84 -20.56
N ASP A 102 -12.94 -9.09 -20.11
CA ASP A 102 -14.07 -9.95 -19.77
C ASP A 102 -14.85 -9.41 -18.57
N GLU A 103 -14.17 -8.98 -17.51
CA GLU A 103 -14.81 -8.34 -16.35
C GLU A 103 -15.53 -7.05 -16.77
N TYR A 104 -14.89 -6.21 -17.61
CA TYR A 104 -15.49 -4.97 -18.10
C TYR A 104 -16.74 -5.22 -18.97
N HIS A 105 -16.67 -6.15 -19.94
CA HIS A 105 -17.81 -6.53 -20.77
C HIS A 105 -18.92 -7.25 -19.98
N GLY A 106 -18.55 -7.96 -18.90
CA GLY A 106 -19.48 -8.57 -17.94
C GLY A 106 -20.20 -7.56 -17.02
N GLY A 107 -19.91 -6.26 -17.17
CA GLY A 107 -20.50 -5.18 -16.39
C GLY A 107 -19.77 -4.84 -15.09
N GLY A 108 -18.56 -5.37 -14.88
CA GLY A 108 -17.67 -4.99 -13.77
C GLY A 108 -18.16 -5.43 -12.38
N LYS A 109 -18.93 -6.51 -12.29
CA LYS A 109 -19.58 -6.92 -11.03
C LYS A 109 -18.56 -7.20 -9.91
N THR A 110 -17.51 -7.96 -10.21
CA THR A 110 -16.44 -8.30 -9.26
C THR A 110 -15.69 -7.05 -8.87
N TYR A 111 -15.38 -6.21 -9.85
CA TYR A 111 -14.67 -4.95 -9.66
C TYR A 111 -15.42 -3.98 -8.75
N TYR A 112 -16.71 -3.74 -9.02
CA TYR A 112 -17.53 -2.83 -8.22
C TYR A 112 -17.79 -3.36 -6.82
N ALA A 113 -18.02 -4.66 -6.65
CA ALA A 113 -18.16 -5.28 -5.33
C ALA A 113 -16.88 -5.16 -4.51
N ARG A 114 -15.70 -5.37 -5.13
CA ARG A 114 -14.42 -5.17 -4.45
C ARG A 114 -14.20 -3.72 -4.08
N ARG A 115 -14.50 -2.78 -4.99
CA ARG A 115 -14.39 -1.34 -4.73
C ARG A 115 -15.23 -0.91 -3.52
N ASP A 116 -16.50 -1.34 -3.46
CA ASP A 116 -17.38 -1.03 -2.35
C ASP A 116 -16.83 -1.56 -1.02
N THR A 117 -16.30 -2.79 -1.02
CA THR A 117 -15.66 -3.37 0.18
C THR A 117 -14.45 -2.54 0.63
N GLU A 118 -13.56 -2.17 -0.29
CA GLU A 118 -12.34 -1.41 0.02
C GLU A 118 -12.66 0.01 0.53
N GLN A 119 -13.70 0.66 0.01
CA GLN A 119 -14.13 1.99 0.46
C GLN A 119 -14.67 1.99 1.90
N ASN A 120 -15.16 0.85 2.38
CA ASN A 120 -15.77 0.73 3.70
C ASN A 120 -14.81 0.24 4.79
N LEU A 121 -13.52 0.04 4.49
CA LEU A 121 -12.51 -0.39 5.45
C LEU A 121 -12.35 0.59 6.62
N GLN A 122 -12.03 0.06 7.80
CA GLN A 122 -11.77 0.88 9.00
C GLN A 122 -10.63 1.89 8.76
N LEU A 123 -9.59 1.49 8.02
CA LEU A 123 -8.49 2.37 7.59
C LEU A 123 -9.02 3.65 6.90
N GLU A 124 -9.99 3.50 6.00
CA GLU A 124 -10.57 4.64 5.27
C GLU A 124 -11.44 5.52 6.17
N GLN A 125 -12.23 4.91 7.06
CA GLN A 125 -13.08 5.64 8.00
C GLN A 125 -12.25 6.52 8.95
N VAL A 126 -11.22 5.92 9.57
CA VAL A 126 -10.29 6.61 10.48
C VAL A 126 -9.50 7.66 9.72
N GLY A 127 -8.95 7.30 8.56
CA GLY A 127 -8.17 8.21 7.72
C GLY A 127 -8.96 9.44 7.30
N LYS A 128 -10.24 9.27 6.93
CA LYS A 128 -11.12 10.37 6.57
C LYS A 128 -11.29 11.37 7.72
N GLN A 129 -11.45 10.89 8.95
CA GLN A 129 -11.59 11.76 10.13
C GLN A 129 -10.28 12.49 10.43
N LEU A 130 -9.15 11.78 10.44
CA LEU A 130 -7.84 12.37 10.72
C LEU A 130 -7.44 13.42 9.68
N ARG A 131 -7.62 13.14 8.38
CA ARG A 131 -7.27 14.09 7.31
C ARG A 131 -8.07 15.39 7.39
N LYS A 132 -9.31 15.39 7.91
CA LYS A 132 -10.09 16.62 8.15
C LYS A 132 -9.50 17.53 9.22
N MET A 133 -8.78 16.95 10.18
CA MET A 133 -8.18 17.69 11.29
C MET A 133 -6.81 18.28 10.92
N MET A 134 -6.21 17.83 9.81
CA MET A 134 -4.92 18.31 9.33
C MET A 134 -5.09 19.60 8.52
N SER A 135 -5.02 20.76 9.17
CA SER A 135 -5.23 22.07 8.52
C SER A 135 -4.25 22.38 7.39
N PHE A 136 -3.11 21.69 7.34
CA PHE A 136 -2.10 21.82 6.29
C PHE A 136 -2.40 20.96 5.05
N LEU A 137 -3.44 20.12 5.10
CA LEU A 137 -3.82 19.21 4.03
C LEU A 137 -5.13 19.67 3.37
N ASP A 138 -5.13 19.80 2.04
CA ASP A 138 -6.36 19.96 1.25
C ASP A 138 -7.04 18.58 1.10
N ALA A 139 -7.73 18.17 2.16
CA ALA A 139 -8.32 16.84 2.26
C ALA A 139 -9.38 16.59 1.17
N LYS A 140 -9.24 15.46 0.47
CA LYS A 140 -10.22 14.98 -0.52
C LYS A 140 -11.13 13.92 0.10
N GLU A 141 -12.41 13.99 -0.24
CA GLU A 141 -13.41 12.98 0.09
C GLU A 141 -13.88 12.32 -1.20
N VAL A 142 -13.92 10.98 -1.18
CA VAL A 142 -14.42 10.12 -2.25
C VAL A 142 -15.54 9.27 -1.68
#